data_AF-A0A955WN54-F1
#
_entry.id   AF-A0A955WN54-F1
#
_cell.length_a   1.000
_cell.length_b   1.000
_cell.length_c   1.000
_cell.angle_alpha   90.00
_cell.angle_beta   90.00
_cell.angle_gamma   90.00
#
_symmetry.space_group_name_H-M   'P 1'
#
loop_
_entity.id
_entity.type
_entity.pdbx_description
1 polymer ?
#
loop_
_entity_poly.entity_id
_entity_poly.type
_entity_poly.pdbx_seq_one_letter_code
_entity_poly.pdbx_strand_id
1 'polypeptide(L)'
;KNKLYSPVAISGVTHLYHLIEQAMLGDHPSARLRISGVKLGKRTDLQTCVKRLGVKDKLPASKQESRRHACDEATASVLVDAFDARFGRFVVRLLSDFAPYEANNQAALELYESLSKSTADAAGPILAILFDGQSMDRVFADYREALRDELKQQKDLGEKVDPHLKAVKHDFDLRADELEVRRKDLSLRRTENMLSAVPAKLRKSPGVQAAMADLYANTFTTSAFQRALAMTFFWLVAELDEQRDLVSAPVVEAERLDQLFAEYLDAVNGFFKPTSEAGLKALFKVMMGELSIQDDDYAVPPSSTALRNLLIHGMLDPQEWPKFRFMLVELWQSADAPAEEALAQARKGYREAAFTALVSHRVKRRAHDLGVSEAKVMADTKAYEDIRESCALDLAVGLECLGSAVTAEGLLAMGEVVPADPDEEDEAELEGAEED
;
A
#
# COMPACT_ATOMS: atom_id res chain seq x y z
N LYS A 1 7.05 1.87 -10.64
CA LYS A 1 5.68 1.32 -10.50
C LYS A 1 5.73 -0.20 -10.36
N ASN A 2 5.34 -0.74 -9.20
CA ASN A 2 4.98 -2.16 -9.08
C ASN A 2 3.46 -2.23 -8.84
N LYS A 3 2.66 -1.68 -9.75
CA LYS A 3 1.20 -1.86 -9.75
C LYS A 3 0.89 -3.15 -10.49
N LEU A 4 -0.11 -3.89 -10.03
CA LEU A 4 -0.56 -5.10 -10.72
C LEU A 4 -1.40 -4.70 -11.93
N TYR A 5 -1.16 -5.40 -13.04
CA TYR A 5 -1.96 -5.24 -14.26
C TYR A 5 -3.25 -6.07 -14.18
N SER A 6 -3.19 -7.24 -13.54
CA SER A 6 -4.37 -8.09 -13.39
C SER A 6 -5.36 -7.48 -12.39
N PRO A 7 -6.64 -7.28 -12.77
CA PRO A 7 -7.64 -6.71 -11.87
C PRO A 7 -8.12 -7.69 -10.80
N VAL A 8 -7.92 -9.01 -11.00
CA VAL A 8 -8.30 -10.05 -10.04
C VAL A 8 -7.19 -10.37 -9.05
N ALA A 9 -5.93 -10.03 -9.37
CA ALA A 9 -4.78 -10.28 -8.50
C ALA A 9 -4.66 -9.21 -7.41
N ILE A 10 -4.45 -9.66 -6.17
CA ILE A 10 -4.19 -8.76 -5.04
C ILE A 10 -2.70 -8.49 -4.90
N SER A 11 -1.87 -9.52 -5.04
CA SER A 11 -0.42 -9.44 -4.95
C SER A 11 0.24 -10.07 -6.18
N GLY A 12 1.54 -9.85 -6.35
CA GLY A 12 2.35 -10.47 -7.39
C GLY A 12 3.64 -11.06 -6.85
N VAL A 13 4.26 -11.94 -7.61
CA VAL A 13 5.53 -12.60 -7.21
C VAL A 13 6.59 -11.56 -6.82
N THR A 14 6.73 -10.47 -7.59
CA THR A 14 7.63 -9.36 -7.29
C THR A 14 7.29 -8.63 -5.98
N HIS A 15 6.01 -8.52 -5.61
CA HIS A 15 5.61 -7.92 -4.33
C HIS A 15 6.05 -8.80 -3.16
N LEU A 16 5.84 -10.11 -3.27
CA LEU A 16 6.24 -11.08 -2.25
C LEU A 16 7.75 -11.13 -2.06
N TYR A 17 8.53 -11.15 -3.16
CA TYR A 17 9.98 -11.09 -3.08
C TYR A 17 10.46 -9.87 -2.31
N HIS A 18 9.90 -8.71 -2.64
CA HIS A 18 10.24 -7.47 -1.98
C HIS A 18 9.83 -7.42 -0.50
N LEU A 19 8.67 -7.98 -0.16
CA LEU A 19 8.20 -8.08 1.22
C LEU A 19 9.14 -8.96 2.03
N ILE A 20 9.46 -10.17 1.53
CA ILE A 20 10.36 -11.11 2.20
C ILE A 20 11.76 -10.50 2.33
N GLU A 21 12.25 -9.83 1.29
CA GLU A 21 13.54 -9.17 1.32
C GLU A 21 13.60 -8.04 2.36
N GLN A 22 12.54 -7.20 2.44
CA GLN A 22 12.45 -6.17 3.46
C GLN A 22 12.38 -6.77 4.86
N ALA A 23 11.57 -7.81 5.05
CA ALA A 23 11.42 -8.50 6.32
C ALA A 23 12.75 -9.09 6.81
N MET A 24 13.51 -9.71 5.92
CA MET A 24 14.70 -10.46 6.29
C MET A 24 15.98 -9.62 6.30
N LEU A 25 16.10 -8.65 5.38
CA LEU A 25 17.34 -7.90 5.16
C LEU A 25 17.20 -6.39 5.29
N GLY A 26 15.98 -5.85 5.36
CA GLY A 26 15.76 -4.41 5.48
C GLY A 26 16.21 -3.88 6.84
N ASP A 27 16.56 -2.60 6.93
CA ASP A 27 16.79 -1.95 8.23
C ASP A 27 15.48 -1.60 8.90
N HIS A 28 15.54 -1.48 10.23
CA HIS A 28 14.43 -0.94 11.01
C HIS A 28 14.16 0.49 10.53
N PRO A 29 12.92 0.84 10.13
CA PRO A 29 12.58 2.24 9.91
C PRO A 29 12.54 2.91 11.29
N SER A 30 13.64 3.53 11.71
CA SER A 30 13.72 4.29 12.96
C SER A 30 12.82 5.53 12.87
N ALA A 31 11.51 5.35 13.09
CA ALA A 31 10.47 6.38 12.96
C ALA A 31 10.50 7.19 11.65
N ARG A 32 11.18 6.69 10.61
CA ARG A 32 11.32 7.39 9.34
C ARG A 32 10.09 7.18 8.47
N LEU A 33 9.64 8.23 7.79
CA LEU A 33 8.58 8.16 6.78
C LEU A 33 9.06 7.60 5.44
N ARG A 34 10.37 7.55 5.22
CA ARG A 34 10.99 6.96 4.05
C ARG A 34 12.22 6.16 4.46
N ILE A 35 12.45 5.04 3.78
CA ILE A 35 13.74 4.36 3.84
C ILE A 35 14.57 4.92 2.70
N SER A 36 15.78 5.41 2.99
CA SER A 36 16.73 5.79 1.94
C SER A 36 16.91 4.64 0.95
N GLY A 37 17.24 4.93 -0.30
CA GLY A 37 17.31 4.01 -1.46
C GLY A 37 18.33 2.86 -1.34
N VAL A 38 18.35 2.17 -0.21
CA VAL A 38 19.06 0.94 0.07
C VAL A 38 18.59 -0.06 -0.97
N LYS A 39 19.45 -0.30 -1.95
CA LYS A 39 19.27 -1.37 -2.93
C LYS A 39 19.36 -2.69 -2.16
N LEU A 40 18.24 -3.20 -1.67
CA LEU A 40 18.17 -4.43 -0.88
C LEU A 40 18.79 -5.61 -1.64
N GLY A 41 18.69 -5.64 -2.98
CA GLY A 41 19.39 -6.62 -3.81
C GLY A 41 20.93 -6.59 -3.70
N LYS A 42 21.53 -5.50 -3.21
CA LYS A 42 22.97 -5.42 -2.88
C LYS A 42 23.29 -5.92 -1.46
N ARG A 43 22.28 -6.07 -0.60
CA ARG A 43 22.47 -6.70 0.72
C ARG A 43 22.60 -8.20 0.52
N THR A 44 23.83 -8.65 0.70
CA THR A 44 24.17 -10.07 0.54
C THR A 44 24.41 -10.76 1.87
N ASP A 45 24.57 -10.02 2.97
CA ASP A 45 24.81 -10.58 4.30
C ASP A 45 23.54 -11.20 4.89
N LEU A 46 23.66 -12.41 5.45
CA LEU A 46 22.58 -13.15 6.08
C LEU A 46 22.54 -12.98 7.61
N GLN A 47 23.50 -12.30 8.24
CA GLN A 47 23.53 -12.12 9.70
C GLN A 47 22.22 -11.53 10.25
N THR A 48 21.67 -10.50 9.59
CA THR A 48 20.38 -9.89 9.94
C THR A 48 19.23 -10.90 9.86
N CYS A 49 19.20 -11.72 8.81
CA CYS A 49 18.20 -12.76 8.61
C CYS A 49 18.29 -13.82 9.72
N VAL A 50 19.51 -14.31 10.01
CA VAL A 50 19.77 -15.30 11.07
C VAL A 50 19.34 -14.78 12.44
N LYS A 51 19.64 -13.51 12.76
CA LYS A 51 19.20 -12.86 14.01
C LYS A 51 17.67 -12.83 14.09
N ARG A 52 16.99 -12.31 13.06
CA ARG A 52 15.52 -12.15 13.04
C ARG A 52 14.76 -13.46 13.11
N LEU A 53 15.25 -14.49 12.43
CA LEU A 53 14.63 -15.81 12.46
C LEU A 53 14.94 -16.57 13.75
N GLY A 54 15.91 -16.12 14.54
CA GLY A 54 16.31 -16.80 15.78
C GLY A 54 16.88 -18.18 15.52
N VAL A 55 17.63 -18.36 14.43
CA VAL A 55 18.17 -19.66 13.99
C VAL A 55 19.66 -19.80 14.22
N LYS A 56 20.24 -18.94 15.07
CA LYS A 56 21.67 -18.93 15.35
C LYS A 56 22.16 -20.27 15.91
N ASP A 57 21.35 -20.93 16.71
CA ASP A 57 21.58 -22.27 17.28
C ASP A 57 21.38 -23.41 16.28
N LYS A 58 20.61 -23.19 15.21
CA LYS A 58 20.29 -24.19 14.17
C LYS A 58 21.30 -24.22 13.02
N LEU A 59 22.17 -23.22 12.92
CA LEU A 59 23.16 -23.09 11.85
C LEU A 59 24.59 -23.15 12.40
N PRO A 60 25.53 -23.84 11.71
CA PRO A 60 26.97 -23.76 12.04
C PRO A 60 27.47 -22.32 11.97
N ALA A 61 28.44 -21.94 12.82
CA ALA A 61 28.98 -20.57 12.86
C ALA A 61 29.47 -20.05 11.49
N SER A 62 30.10 -20.92 10.68
CA SER A 62 30.54 -20.58 9.32
C SER A 62 29.39 -20.25 8.35
N LYS A 63 28.18 -20.75 8.64
CA LYS A 63 26.97 -20.48 7.85
C LYS A 63 26.19 -19.26 8.35
N GLN A 64 26.39 -18.84 9.60
CA GLN A 64 25.75 -17.64 10.16
C GLN A 64 26.26 -16.34 9.52
N GLU A 65 27.52 -16.33 9.05
CA GLU A 65 28.15 -15.20 8.36
C GLU A 65 28.17 -15.35 6.83
N SER A 66 27.41 -16.32 6.31
CA SER A 66 27.38 -16.58 4.86
C SER A 66 26.66 -15.47 4.10
N ARG A 67 27.03 -15.33 2.82
CA ARG A 67 26.35 -14.41 1.89
C ARG A 67 25.29 -15.14 1.07
N ARG A 68 24.27 -14.43 0.58
CA ARG A 68 23.20 -14.96 -0.28
C ARG A 68 23.69 -15.89 -1.39
N HIS A 69 24.77 -15.52 -2.09
CA HIS A 69 25.32 -16.30 -3.20
C HIS A 69 26.11 -17.54 -2.77
N ALA A 70 26.40 -17.69 -1.48
CA ALA A 70 27.11 -18.82 -0.88
C ALA A 70 26.19 -19.66 0.03
N CYS A 71 24.88 -19.38 0.03
CA CYS A 71 23.88 -20.15 0.76
C CYS A 71 23.66 -21.50 0.05
N ASP A 72 23.90 -22.60 0.74
CA ASP A 72 23.61 -23.94 0.23
C ASP A 72 22.17 -24.35 0.54
N GLU A 73 21.71 -25.43 -0.09
CA GLU A 73 20.35 -25.92 0.03
C GLU A 73 19.97 -26.29 1.48
N ALA A 74 20.90 -26.86 2.25
CA ALA A 74 20.69 -27.19 3.65
C ALA A 74 20.46 -25.95 4.52
N THR A 75 21.28 -24.91 4.35
CA THR A 75 21.10 -23.63 5.05
C THR A 75 19.80 -22.96 4.61
N ALA A 76 19.49 -22.99 3.30
CA ALA A 76 18.26 -22.43 2.76
C ALA A 76 17.01 -23.11 3.34
N SER A 77 17.00 -24.43 3.47
CA SER A 77 15.89 -25.18 4.08
C SER A 77 15.63 -24.72 5.52
N VAL A 78 16.68 -24.62 6.35
CA VAL A 78 16.55 -24.17 7.74
C VAL A 78 16.00 -22.73 7.82
N LEU A 79 16.44 -21.85 6.92
CA LEU A 79 15.96 -20.47 6.86
C LEU A 79 14.50 -20.39 6.40
N VAL A 80 14.10 -21.19 5.41
CA VAL A 80 12.71 -21.26 4.92
C VAL A 80 11.78 -21.79 6.00
N ASP A 81 12.12 -22.91 6.64
CA ASP A 81 11.31 -23.50 7.71
C ASP A 81 11.12 -22.52 8.88
N ALA A 82 12.18 -21.78 9.24
CA ALA A 82 12.10 -20.76 10.27
C ALA A 82 11.30 -19.53 9.84
N PHE A 83 11.42 -19.12 8.58
CA PHE A 83 10.62 -18.02 8.03
C PHE A 83 9.13 -18.39 8.02
N ASP A 84 8.78 -19.56 7.54
CA ASP A 84 7.38 -20.01 7.45
C ASP A 84 6.74 -20.11 8.83
N ALA A 85 7.48 -20.68 9.80
CA ALA A 85 7.03 -20.79 11.18
C ALA A 85 6.82 -19.42 11.85
N ARG A 86 7.69 -18.44 11.56
CA ARG A 86 7.70 -17.15 12.24
C ARG A 86 6.89 -16.05 11.56
N PHE A 87 6.92 -15.98 10.24
CA PHE A 87 6.41 -14.87 9.44
C PHE A 87 5.57 -15.31 8.24
N GLY A 88 5.95 -16.38 7.55
CA GLY A 88 5.28 -16.84 6.33
C GLY A 88 3.79 -17.11 6.53
N ARG A 89 3.42 -17.78 7.62
CA ARG A 89 2.00 -18.01 7.99
C ARG A 89 1.19 -16.71 8.11
N PHE A 90 1.80 -15.64 8.63
CA PHE A 90 1.14 -14.35 8.80
C PHE A 90 1.02 -13.60 7.48
N VAL A 91 1.97 -13.76 6.54
CA VAL A 91 1.80 -13.24 5.17
C VAL A 91 0.58 -13.86 4.51
N VAL A 92 0.42 -15.20 4.61
CA VAL A 92 -0.74 -15.90 4.06
C VAL A 92 -2.04 -15.42 4.70
N ARG A 93 -2.08 -15.30 6.04
CA ARG A 93 -3.24 -14.77 6.76
C ARG A 93 -3.54 -13.32 6.37
N LEU A 94 -2.55 -12.44 6.23
CA LEU A 94 -2.79 -11.07 5.76
C LEU A 94 -3.42 -11.05 4.36
N LEU A 95 -2.96 -11.90 3.44
CA LEU A 95 -3.50 -11.97 2.08
C LEU A 95 -4.91 -12.60 2.01
N SER A 96 -5.30 -13.35 3.04
CA SER A 96 -6.57 -14.08 3.09
C SER A 96 -7.63 -13.35 3.94
N ASP A 97 -7.22 -12.81 5.08
CA ASP A 97 -8.09 -12.37 6.18
C ASP A 97 -8.16 -10.83 6.31
N PHE A 98 -7.29 -10.07 5.62
CA PHE A 98 -7.45 -8.61 5.53
C PHE A 98 -8.68 -8.30 4.70
N ALA A 99 -9.64 -7.57 5.26
CA ALA A 99 -10.99 -7.45 4.72
C ALA A 99 -11.06 -6.92 3.27
N PRO A 100 -10.29 -5.90 2.85
CA PRO A 100 -10.21 -5.54 1.43
C PRO A 100 -9.76 -6.69 0.54
N TYR A 101 -8.81 -7.50 1.01
CA TYR A 101 -8.32 -8.63 0.22
C TYR A 101 -9.31 -9.78 0.19
N GLU A 102 -9.93 -10.11 1.31
CA GLU A 102 -11.03 -11.07 1.40
C GLU A 102 -12.17 -10.69 0.42
N ALA A 103 -12.61 -9.42 0.45
CA ALA A 103 -13.68 -8.92 -0.42
C ALA A 103 -13.32 -9.02 -1.91
N ASN A 104 -12.06 -8.74 -2.27
CA ASN A 104 -11.55 -8.90 -3.64
C ASN A 104 -11.47 -10.38 -4.05
N ASN A 105 -10.93 -11.25 -3.19
CA ASN A 105 -10.81 -12.68 -3.45
C ASN A 105 -12.19 -13.30 -3.68
N GLN A 106 -13.16 -12.96 -2.84
CA GLN A 106 -14.54 -13.41 -2.98
C GLN A 106 -15.16 -12.91 -4.29
N ALA A 107 -14.98 -11.63 -4.64
CA ALA A 107 -15.49 -11.09 -5.90
C ALA A 107 -14.86 -11.75 -7.13
N ALA A 108 -13.55 -12.05 -7.08
CA ALA A 108 -12.84 -12.75 -8.14
C ALA A 108 -13.34 -14.19 -8.31
N LEU A 109 -13.58 -14.90 -7.20
CA LEU A 109 -14.14 -16.26 -7.20
C LEU A 109 -15.55 -16.27 -7.81
N GLU A 110 -16.42 -15.35 -7.39
CA GLU A 110 -17.77 -15.25 -7.92
C GLU A 110 -17.78 -14.89 -9.42
N LEU A 111 -16.84 -14.05 -9.86
CA LEU A 111 -16.67 -13.74 -11.28
C LEU A 111 -16.23 -14.98 -12.05
N TYR A 112 -15.22 -15.70 -11.55
CA TYR A 112 -14.73 -16.95 -12.13
C TYR A 112 -15.85 -17.98 -12.30
N GLU A 113 -16.66 -18.18 -11.26
CA GLU A 113 -17.80 -19.10 -11.33
C GLU A 113 -18.86 -18.66 -12.34
N SER A 114 -19.14 -17.36 -12.43
CA SER A 114 -20.13 -16.83 -13.38
C SER A 114 -19.69 -17.00 -14.83
N LEU A 115 -18.40 -16.82 -15.11
CA LEU A 115 -17.81 -17.04 -16.43
C LEU A 115 -17.75 -18.52 -16.77
N SER A 116 -17.37 -19.38 -15.82
CA SER A 116 -17.27 -20.83 -16.03
C SER A 116 -18.62 -21.51 -16.35
N LYS A 117 -19.73 -20.89 -15.93
CA LYS A 117 -21.10 -21.35 -16.21
C LYS A 117 -21.62 -20.92 -17.60
N SER A 118 -20.92 -20.00 -18.28
CA SER A 118 -21.28 -19.55 -19.63
C SER A 118 -20.73 -20.51 -20.70
N THR A 119 -21.23 -20.46 -21.94
CA THR A 119 -20.76 -21.32 -23.03
C THR A 119 -19.26 -21.18 -23.26
N ALA A 120 -18.56 -22.32 -23.37
CA ALA A 120 -17.08 -22.40 -23.41
C ALA A 120 -16.44 -21.50 -24.49
N ASP A 121 -17.08 -21.37 -25.66
CA ASP A 121 -16.55 -20.61 -26.81
C ASP A 121 -16.44 -19.10 -26.56
N ALA A 122 -17.31 -18.54 -25.70
CA ALA A 122 -17.30 -17.11 -25.36
C ALA A 122 -16.50 -16.83 -24.08
N ALA A 123 -16.63 -17.70 -23.07
CA ALA A 123 -16.03 -17.47 -21.75
C ALA A 123 -14.55 -17.85 -21.66
N GLY A 124 -14.08 -18.82 -22.47
CA GLY A 124 -12.71 -19.33 -22.42
C GLY A 124 -11.64 -18.23 -22.58
N PRO A 125 -11.69 -17.40 -23.64
CA PRO A 125 -10.72 -16.33 -23.83
C PRO A 125 -10.73 -15.28 -22.71
N ILE A 126 -11.92 -14.93 -22.20
CA ILE A 126 -12.07 -13.96 -21.11
C ILE A 126 -11.50 -14.50 -19.80
N LEU A 127 -11.77 -15.78 -19.49
CA LEU A 127 -11.18 -16.48 -18.35
C LEU A 127 -9.66 -16.50 -18.43
N ALA A 128 -9.10 -16.84 -19.59
CA ALA A 128 -7.66 -16.87 -19.79
C ALA A 128 -7.02 -15.48 -19.58
N ILE A 129 -7.62 -14.42 -20.14
CA ILE A 129 -7.09 -13.06 -20.01
C ILE A 129 -7.13 -12.58 -18.56
N LEU A 130 -8.19 -12.89 -17.81
CA LEU A 130 -8.34 -12.45 -16.43
C LEU A 130 -7.54 -13.31 -15.42
N PHE A 131 -7.49 -14.63 -15.60
CA PHE A 131 -7.03 -15.58 -14.58
C PHE A 131 -5.75 -16.36 -14.91
N ASP A 132 -5.32 -16.48 -16.17
CA ASP A 132 -4.11 -17.25 -16.53
C ASP A 132 -2.79 -16.45 -16.35
N GLY A 133 -2.84 -15.28 -15.74
CA GLY A 133 -1.66 -14.55 -15.27
C GLY A 133 -1.58 -13.08 -15.70
N GLN A 134 -0.67 -12.33 -15.06
CA GLN A 134 -0.59 -10.87 -15.19
C GLN A 134 -0.18 -10.38 -16.58
N SER A 135 0.43 -11.23 -17.42
CA SER A 135 0.92 -10.85 -18.74
C SER A 135 -0.13 -10.99 -19.85
N MET A 136 -1.18 -11.79 -19.65
CA MET A 136 -2.13 -12.11 -20.73
C MET A 136 -2.93 -10.90 -21.17
N ASP A 137 -3.34 -10.05 -20.22
CA ASP A 137 -4.03 -8.80 -20.52
C ASP A 137 -3.17 -7.82 -21.32
N ARG A 138 -1.89 -7.67 -20.92
CA ARG A 138 -0.93 -6.85 -21.64
C ARG A 138 -0.71 -7.36 -23.06
N VAL A 139 -0.46 -8.67 -23.21
CA VAL A 139 -0.26 -9.29 -24.52
C VAL A 139 -1.50 -9.08 -25.39
N PHE A 140 -2.70 -9.26 -24.83
CA PHE A 140 -3.95 -9.02 -25.55
C PHE A 140 -4.07 -7.55 -26.03
N ALA A 141 -3.73 -6.58 -25.19
CA ALA A 141 -3.72 -5.17 -25.54
C ALA A 141 -2.68 -4.84 -26.63
N ASP A 142 -1.45 -5.34 -26.48
CA ASP A 142 -0.36 -5.13 -27.44
C ASP A 142 -0.73 -5.69 -28.83
N TYR A 143 -1.34 -6.88 -28.89
CA TYR A 143 -1.83 -7.46 -30.15
C TYR A 143 -2.96 -6.63 -30.77
N ARG A 144 -3.91 -6.14 -29.96
CA ARG A 144 -5.00 -5.29 -30.44
C ARG A 144 -4.50 -3.97 -31.03
N GLU A 145 -3.47 -3.38 -30.43
CA GLU A 145 -2.82 -2.18 -30.94
C GLU A 145 -2.08 -2.44 -32.25
N ALA A 146 -1.30 -3.52 -32.34
CA ALA A 146 -0.63 -3.93 -33.57
C ALA A 146 -1.62 -4.13 -34.74
N LEU A 147 -2.76 -4.77 -34.50
CA LEU A 147 -3.82 -4.93 -35.52
C LEU A 147 -4.41 -3.59 -35.98
N ARG A 148 -4.53 -2.61 -35.06
CA ARG A 148 -5.01 -1.26 -35.39
C ARG A 148 -4.01 -0.54 -36.28
N ASP A 149 -2.73 -0.63 -35.97
CA ASP A 149 -1.65 0.02 -36.71
C ASP A 149 -1.49 -0.60 -38.10
N GLU A 150 -1.56 -1.92 -38.23
CA GLU A 150 -1.49 -2.61 -39.51
C GLU A 150 -2.66 -2.21 -40.44
N LEU A 151 -3.88 -2.14 -39.91
CA LEU A 151 -5.05 -1.66 -40.67
C LEU A 151 -4.96 -0.19 -41.05
N LYS A 152 -4.33 0.64 -40.22
CA LYS A 152 -4.07 2.05 -40.53
C LYS A 152 -3.03 2.17 -41.63
N GLN A 153 -1.93 1.41 -41.54
CA GLN A 153 -0.88 1.38 -42.53
C GLN A 153 -1.39 0.92 -43.91
N GLN A 154 -2.21 -0.13 -43.98
CA GLN A 154 -2.84 -0.56 -45.24
C GLN A 154 -3.69 0.56 -45.86
N LYS A 155 -4.43 1.34 -45.05
CA LYS A 155 -5.22 2.48 -45.53
C LYS A 155 -4.32 3.62 -46.02
N ASP A 156 -3.29 3.97 -45.27
CA ASP A 156 -2.39 5.09 -45.56
C ASP A 156 -1.57 4.83 -46.83
N LEU A 157 -1.23 3.56 -47.11
CA LEU A 157 -0.56 3.11 -48.34
C LEU A 157 -1.52 2.93 -49.53
N GLY A 158 -2.83 3.11 -49.34
CA GLY A 158 -3.84 2.91 -50.39
C GLY A 158 -4.06 1.45 -50.78
N GLU A 159 -3.62 0.50 -49.95
CA GLU A 159 -3.81 -0.92 -50.15
C GLU A 159 -5.27 -1.33 -49.88
N LYS A 160 -5.73 -2.39 -50.57
CA LYS A 160 -7.05 -2.95 -50.29
C LYS A 160 -7.00 -3.65 -48.93
N VAL A 161 -7.64 -3.02 -47.95
CA VAL A 161 -7.67 -3.54 -46.58
C VAL A 161 -8.21 -4.98 -46.52
N ASP A 162 -7.44 -5.87 -45.90
CA ASP A 162 -7.79 -7.30 -45.78
C ASP A 162 -9.09 -7.48 -44.96
N PRO A 163 -10.15 -8.08 -45.55
CA PRO A 163 -11.38 -8.42 -44.83
C PRO A 163 -11.16 -9.34 -43.62
N HIS A 164 -10.19 -10.26 -43.69
CA HIS A 164 -9.89 -11.17 -42.59
C HIS A 164 -9.30 -10.39 -41.40
N LEU A 165 -8.33 -9.51 -41.66
CA LEU A 165 -7.72 -8.65 -40.64
C LEU A 165 -8.76 -7.74 -39.96
N LYS A 166 -9.71 -7.20 -40.73
CA LYS A 166 -10.85 -6.45 -40.18
C LYS A 166 -11.74 -7.29 -39.27
N ALA A 167 -12.05 -8.53 -39.65
CA ALA A 167 -12.87 -9.43 -38.85
C ALA A 167 -12.16 -9.80 -37.54
N VAL A 168 -10.86 -10.13 -37.60
CA VAL A 168 -10.04 -10.42 -36.40
C VAL A 168 -9.99 -9.22 -35.46
N LYS A 169 -9.74 -8.00 -35.96
CA LYS A 169 -9.78 -6.79 -35.13
C LYS A 169 -11.16 -6.61 -34.47
N HIS A 170 -12.24 -6.83 -35.21
CA HIS A 170 -13.59 -6.69 -34.67
C HIS A 170 -13.83 -7.65 -33.51
N ASP A 171 -13.41 -8.92 -33.63
CA ASP A 171 -13.49 -9.90 -32.54
C ASP A 171 -12.68 -9.49 -31.32
N PHE A 172 -11.48 -8.92 -31.51
CA PHE A 172 -10.66 -8.37 -30.43
C PHE A 172 -11.31 -7.15 -29.75
N ASP A 173 -11.95 -6.26 -30.51
CA ASP A 173 -12.68 -5.13 -29.95
C ASP A 173 -13.88 -5.60 -29.12
N LEU A 174 -14.67 -6.57 -29.62
CA LEU A 174 -15.78 -7.16 -28.87
C LEU A 174 -15.33 -7.80 -27.56
N ARG A 175 -14.20 -8.52 -27.59
CA ARG A 175 -13.62 -9.12 -26.37
C ARG A 175 -13.10 -8.06 -25.39
N ALA A 176 -12.53 -6.97 -25.90
CA ALA A 176 -12.10 -5.87 -25.04
C ALA A 176 -13.30 -5.20 -24.34
N ASP A 177 -14.40 -5.00 -25.06
CA ASP A 177 -15.63 -4.46 -24.47
C ASP A 177 -16.20 -5.40 -23.41
N GLU A 178 -16.20 -6.72 -23.67
CA GLU A 178 -16.61 -7.71 -22.67
C GLU A 178 -15.68 -7.70 -21.43
N LEU A 179 -14.37 -7.63 -21.62
CA LEU A 179 -13.41 -7.52 -20.51
C LEU A 179 -13.69 -6.30 -19.62
N GLU A 180 -13.98 -5.15 -20.22
CA GLU A 180 -14.34 -3.94 -19.47
C GLU A 180 -15.65 -4.11 -18.69
N VAL A 181 -16.65 -4.79 -19.26
CA VAL A 181 -17.87 -5.16 -18.53
C VAL A 181 -17.54 -6.06 -17.34
N ARG A 182 -16.69 -7.08 -17.50
CA ARG A 182 -16.30 -7.98 -16.40
C ARG A 182 -15.46 -7.28 -15.32
N ARG A 183 -14.60 -6.34 -15.70
CA ARG A 183 -13.83 -5.51 -14.76
C ARG A 183 -14.74 -4.62 -13.91
N LYS A 184 -15.75 -4.02 -14.54
CA LYS A 184 -16.78 -3.24 -13.82
C LYS A 184 -17.55 -4.15 -12.87
N ASP A 185 -18.02 -5.31 -13.32
CA ASP A 185 -18.72 -6.30 -12.49
C ASP A 185 -17.86 -6.73 -11.28
N LEU A 186 -16.57 -7.03 -11.49
CA LEU A 186 -15.63 -7.32 -10.39
C LEU A 186 -15.57 -6.19 -9.36
N SER A 187 -15.44 -4.95 -9.83
CA SER A 187 -15.34 -3.78 -8.95
C SER A 187 -16.63 -3.54 -8.16
N LEU A 188 -17.79 -3.80 -8.77
CA LEU A 188 -19.09 -3.72 -8.12
C LEU A 188 -19.21 -4.77 -7.02
N ARG A 189 -18.99 -6.06 -7.34
CA ARG A 189 -19.06 -7.17 -6.37
C ARG A 189 -18.11 -6.96 -5.20
N ARG A 190 -16.89 -6.53 -5.50
CA ARG A 190 -15.89 -6.20 -4.48
C ARG A 190 -16.36 -5.09 -3.54
N THR A 191 -16.94 -4.02 -4.07
CA THR A 191 -17.52 -2.93 -3.27
C THR A 191 -18.68 -3.43 -2.43
N GLU A 192 -19.56 -4.27 -2.99
CA GLU A 192 -20.70 -4.85 -2.28
C GLU A 192 -20.28 -5.78 -1.15
N ASN A 193 -19.25 -6.61 -1.36
CA ASN A 193 -18.67 -7.49 -0.35
C ASN A 193 -18.03 -6.68 0.77
N MET A 194 -17.26 -5.66 0.40
CA MET A 194 -16.53 -4.81 1.33
C MET A 194 -17.46 -3.97 2.22
N LEU A 195 -18.50 -3.40 1.63
CA LEU A 195 -19.42 -2.47 2.28
C LEU A 195 -20.77 -3.13 2.63
N SER A 196 -20.79 -4.45 2.81
CA SER A 196 -22.02 -5.23 3.00
C SER A 196 -22.88 -4.76 4.19
N ALA A 197 -22.25 -4.23 5.25
CA ALA A 197 -22.90 -3.67 6.43
C ALA A 197 -23.31 -2.18 6.29
N VAL A 198 -22.82 -1.47 5.27
CA VAL A 198 -23.17 -0.08 4.99
C VAL A 198 -24.54 0.01 4.30
N PRO A 199 -25.36 1.04 4.54
CA PRO A 199 -26.65 1.20 3.87
C PRO A 199 -26.58 1.05 2.35
N ALA A 200 -27.53 0.29 1.78
CA ALA A 200 -27.58 -0.02 0.35
C ALA A 200 -27.55 1.22 -0.55
N LYS A 201 -28.23 2.30 -0.14
CA LYS A 201 -28.24 3.59 -0.87
C LYS A 201 -26.83 4.13 -1.06
N LEU A 202 -25.98 4.02 -0.04
CA LEU A 202 -24.63 4.58 -0.06
C LEU A 202 -23.66 3.66 -0.80
N ARG A 203 -23.65 2.35 -0.49
CA ARG A 203 -22.74 1.40 -1.16
C ARG A 203 -23.05 1.16 -2.65
N LYS A 204 -24.26 1.47 -3.10
CA LYS A 204 -24.67 1.37 -4.51
C LYS A 204 -24.52 2.69 -5.28
N SER A 205 -24.08 3.76 -4.61
CA SER A 205 -23.80 5.02 -5.29
C SER A 205 -22.62 4.87 -6.25
N PRO A 206 -22.73 5.34 -7.50
CA PRO A 206 -21.63 5.37 -8.46
C PRO A 206 -20.36 6.03 -7.92
N GLY A 207 -20.45 7.17 -7.23
CA GLY A 207 -19.26 7.83 -6.71
C GLY A 207 -18.59 7.09 -5.56
N VAL A 208 -19.36 6.40 -4.70
CA VAL A 208 -18.78 5.49 -3.69
C VAL A 208 -18.09 4.29 -4.34
N GLN A 209 -18.69 3.71 -5.37
CA GLN A 209 -18.10 2.59 -6.12
C GLN A 209 -16.82 3.00 -6.86
N ALA A 210 -16.79 4.21 -7.42
CA ALA A 210 -15.62 4.78 -8.07
C ALA A 210 -14.49 5.04 -7.06
N ALA A 211 -14.81 5.63 -5.90
CA ALA A 211 -13.84 5.86 -4.82
C ALA A 211 -13.26 4.54 -4.30
N MET A 212 -14.09 3.52 -4.09
CA MET A 212 -13.60 2.19 -3.71
C MET A 212 -12.72 1.58 -4.79
N ALA A 213 -13.10 1.67 -6.07
CA ALA A 213 -12.29 1.18 -7.17
C ALA A 213 -10.90 1.83 -7.21
N ASP A 214 -10.84 3.15 -6.94
CA ASP A 214 -9.60 3.91 -6.83
C ASP A 214 -8.72 3.42 -5.68
N LEU A 215 -9.28 3.21 -4.49
CA LEU A 215 -8.53 2.66 -3.34
C LEU A 215 -7.88 1.31 -3.67
N TYR A 216 -8.59 0.41 -4.35
CA TYR A 216 -7.99 -0.85 -4.78
C TYR A 216 -6.87 -0.62 -5.79
N ALA A 217 -7.15 0.14 -6.85
CA ALA A 217 -6.22 0.32 -7.95
C ALA A 217 -4.95 1.09 -7.55
N ASN A 218 -5.06 2.03 -6.62
CA ASN A 218 -4.02 3.01 -6.32
C ASN A 218 -3.51 2.96 -4.88
N THR A 219 -4.08 2.10 -4.02
CA THR A 219 -3.58 1.92 -2.65
C THR A 219 -3.43 0.44 -2.29
N PHE A 220 -4.51 -0.33 -2.22
CA PHE A 220 -4.49 -1.68 -1.65
C PHE A 220 -3.65 -2.68 -2.45
N THR A 221 -3.62 -2.59 -3.78
CA THR A 221 -2.81 -3.50 -4.62
C THR A 221 -1.38 -2.99 -4.86
N THR A 222 -0.93 -1.98 -4.11
CA THR A 222 0.42 -1.44 -4.26
C THR A 222 1.43 -2.20 -3.40
N SER A 223 2.65 -2.36 -3.92
CA SER A 223 3.73 -2.98 -3.15
C SER A 223 4.05 -2.21 -1.86
N ALA A 224 3.89 -0.88 -1.84
CA ALA A 224 4.13 -0.07 -0.65
C ALA A 224 3.12 -0.40 0.46
N PHE A 225 1.83 -0.43 0.14
CA PHE A 225 0.78 -0.76 1.11
C PHE A 225 0.92 -2.19 1.65
N GLN A 226 1.17 -3.17 0.77
CA GLN A 226 1.38 -4.57 1.18
C GLN A 226 2.58 -4.76 2.09
N ARG A 227 3.70 -4.11 1.77
CA ARG A 227 4.87 -4.10 2.65
C ARG A 227 4.52 -3.49 4.00
N ALA A 228 3.82 -2.35 4.02
CA ALA A 228 3.43 -1.72 5.27
C ALA A 228 2.54 -2.61 6.13
N LEU A 229 1.56 -3.28 5.52
CA LEU A 229 0.65 -4.21 6.20
C LEU A 229 1.42 -5.34 6.89
N ALA A 230 2.37 -5.97 6.22
CA ALA A 230 3.18 -7.03 6.84
C ALA A 230 4.24 -6.50 7.82
N MET A 231 4.98 -5.47 7.40
CA MET A 231 6.11 -4.95 8.15
C MET A 231 5.68 -4.25 9.43
N THR A 232 4.47 -3.69 9.52
CA THR A 232 3.95 -3.12 10.77
C THR A 232 3.99 -4.17 11.90
N PHE A 233 3.48 -5.37 11.62
CA PHE A 233 3.51 -6.48 12.57
C PHE A 233 4.93 -7.03 12.77
N PHE A 234 5.67 -7.32 11.69
CA PHE A 234 6.99 -7.96 11.79
C PHE A 234 8.01 -7.12 12.55
N TRP A 235 7.96 -5.79 12.41
CA TRP A 235 8.85 -4.91 13.17
C TRP A 235 8.50 -4.86 14.63
N LEU A 236 7.21 -4.83 15.01
CA LEU A 236 6.85 -4.89 16.42
C LEU A 236 7.37 -6.17 17.06
N VAL A 237 7.23 -7.32 16.38
CA VAL A 237 7.77 -8.60 16.87
C VAL A 237 9.29 -8.49 17.09
N ALA A 238 10.03 -7.94 16.12
CA ALA A 238 11.46 -7.75 16.24
C ALA A 238 11.85 -6.79 17.39
N GLU A 239 11.13 -5.68 17.57
CA GLU A 239 11.34 -4.73 18.67
C GLU A 239 11.14 -5.42 20.03
N LEU A 240 10.08 -6.24 20.17
CA LEU A 240 9.81 -7.02 21.38
C LEU A 240 10.88 -8.08 21.68
N ASP A 241 11.44 -8.71 20.64
CA ASP A 241 12.56 -9.65 20.82
C ASP A 241 13.83 -8.93 21.29
N GLU A 242 14.11 -7.73 20.78
CA GLU A 242 15.29 -6.94 21.18
C GLU A 242 15.18 -6.41 22.62
N GLN A 243 14.00 -6.02 23.07
CA GLN A 243 13.77 -5.64 24.47
C GLN A 243 13.99 -6.82 25.45
N ARG A 244 13.87 -8.06 24.96
CA ARG A 244 14.04 -9.28 25.74
C ARG A 244 15.48 -9.80 25.83
N ASP A 245 16.45 -9.11 25.22
CA ASP A 245 17.88 -9.53 25.17
C ASP A 245 18.61 -9.45 26.55
N LEU A 246 17.86 -9.41 27.66
CA LEU A 246 18.35 -9.74 28.99
C LEU A 246 18.20 -11.24 29.25
N VAL A 247 19.20 -12.00 28.80
CA VAL A 247 19.55 -13.35 29.30
C VAL A 247 18.67 -14.50 28.76
N SER A 248 18.98 -14.94 27.55
CA SER A 248 18.92 -16.37 27.12
C SER A 248 17.57 -17.12 27.15
N ALA A 249 16.43 -16.43 27.07
CA ALA A 249 15.12 -17.06 26.84
C ALA A 249 14.48 -16.55 25.53
N PRO A 250 13.70 -17.39 24.82
CA PRO A 250 13.48 -17.24 23.39
C PRO A 250 12.51 -16.10 23.02
N VAL A 251 12.60 -15.72 21.75
CA VAL A 251 11.52 -15.42 20.78
C VAL A 251 10.12 -15.31 21.39
N VAL A 252 9.37 -14.25 21.09
CA VAL A 252 7.93 -14.17 21.45
C VAL A 252 7.24 -15.52 21.17
N GLU A 253 6.69 -16.14 22.21
CA GLU A 253 6.06 -17.47 22.13
C GLU A 253 5.01 -17.52 21.01
N ALA A 254 4.91 -18.65 20.31
CA ALA A 254 4.07 -18.78 19.12
C ALA A 254 2.59 -18.41 19.37
N GLU A 255 2.06 -18.77 20.54
CA GLU A 255 0.69 -18.43 20.96
C GLU A 255 0.51 -16.91 21.14
N ARG A 256 1.49 -16.25 21.76
CA ARG A 256 1.47 -14.78 21.94
C ARG A 256 1.58 -14.07 20.59
N LEU A 257 2.38 -14.60 19.66
CA LEU A 257 2.44 -14.06 18.29
C LEU A 257 1.10 -14.17 17.58
N ASP A 258 0.40 -15.30 17.70
CA ASP A 258 -0.92 -15.47 17.08
C ASP A 258 -1.97 -14.53 17.67
N GLN A 259 -1.93 -14.32 19.00
CA GLN A 259 -2.80 -13.36 19.66
C GLN A 259 -2.50 -11.91 19.22
N LEU A 260 -1.24 -11.48 19.25
CA LEU A 260 -0.84 -10.14 18.79
C LEU A 260 -1.22 -9.91 17.33
N PHE A 261 -1.07 -10.93 16.47
CA PHE A 261 -1.44 -10.82 15.07
C PHE A 261 -2.96 -10.71 14.89
N ALA A 262 -3.76 -11.47 15.67
CA ALA A 262 -5.21 -11.36 15.64
C ALA A 262 -5.66 -9.95 16.08
N GLU A 263 -5.11 -9.43 17.18
CA GLU A 263 -5.38 -8.06 17.66
C GLU A 263 -5.01 -7.01 16.59
N TYR A 264 -3.83 -7.15 15.96
CA TYR A 264 -3.39 -6.28 14.88
C TYR A 264 -4.37 -6.29 13.70
N LEU A 265 -4.72 -7.48 13.22
CA LEU A 265 -5.57 -7.63 12.05
C LEU A 265 -7.00 -7.16 12.34
N ASP A 266 -7.53 -7.40 13.53
CA ASP A 266 -8.85 -6.91 13.94
C ASP A 266 -8.87 -5.39 14.01
N ALA A 267 -7.83 -4.75 14.55
CA ALA A 267 -7.72 -3.29 14.59
C ALA A 267 -7.68 -2.69 13.17
N VAL A 268 -6.87 -3.27 12.29
CA VAL A 268 -6.76 -2.86 10.90
C VAL A 268 -8.08 -3.07 10.14
N ASN A 269 -8.71 -4.24 10.29
CA ASN A 269 -10.00 -4.54 9.69
C ASN A 269 -11.13 -3.67 10.22
N GLY A 270 -11.11 -3.30 11.51
CA GLY A 270 -12.10 -2.41 12.13
C GLY A 270 -12.17 -1.04 11.44
N PHE A 271 -11.05 -0.55 10.91
CA PHE A 271 -11.01 0.67 10.11
C PHE A 271 -11.33 0.42 8.64
N PHE A 272 -10.65 -0.55 8.02
CA PHE A 272 -10.77 -0.74 6.57
C PHE A 272 -12.11 -1.35 6.15
N LYS A 273 -12.81 -2.10 7.01
CA LYS A 273 -14.14 -2.72 6.79
C LYS A 273 -15.24 -1.92 7.51
N PRO A 274 -15.63 -0.75 6.99
CA PRO A 274 -16.61 0.09 7.67
C PRO A 274 -17.95 -0.61 7.77
N THR A 275 -18.50 -0.65 8.98
CA THR A 275 -19.83 -1.22 9.28
C THR A 275 -20.93 -0.17 9.38
N SER A 276 -20.59 1.10 9.18
CA SER A 276 -21.49 2.24 9.30
C SER A 276 -21.14 3.36 8.31
N GLU A 277 -22.07 4.30 8.09
CA GLU A 277 -21.81 5.51 7.29
C GLU A 277 -20.68 6.36 7.89
N ALA A 278 -20.62 6.49 9.22
CA ALA A 278 -19.55 7.23 9.90
C ALA A 278 -18.18 6.57 9.67
N GLY A 279 -18.11 5.24 9.75
CA GLY A 279 -16.88 4.50 9.43
C GLY A 279 -16.46 4.68 7.97
N LEU A 280 -17.42 4.69 7.03
CA LEU A 280 -17.12 4.93 5.62
C LEU A 280 -16.63 6.36 5.36
N LYS A 281 -17.22 7.36 6.03
CA LYS A 281 -16.75 8.75 6.00
C LYS A 281 -15.33 8.87 6.53
N ALA A 282 -15.01 8.20 7.64
CA ALA A 282 -13.66 8.19 8.21
C ALA A 282 -12.65 7.56 7.24
N LEU A 283 -12.98 6.40 6.65
CA LEU A 283 -12.15 5.73 5.65
C LEU A 283 -11.82 6.67 4.47
N PHE A 284 -12.84 7.28 3.86
CA PHE A 284 -12.63 8.19 2.74
C PHE A 284 -11.88 9.46 3.14
N LYS A 285 -12.17 10.05 4.30
CA LYS A 285 -11.50 11.27 4.76
C LYS A 285 -10.01 11.06 5.00
N VAL A 286 -9.61 9.91 5.53
CA VAL A 286 -8.19 9.54 5.70
C VAL A 286 -7.54 9.26 4.35
N MET A 287 -8.20 8.51 3.47
CA MET A 287 -7.55 7.93 2.30
C MET A 287 -7.67 8.76 1.02
N MET A 288 -8.67 9.65 0.91
CA MET A 288 -9.01 10.34 -0.34
C MET A 288 -9.46 11.79 -0.11
N GLY A 289 -10.54 11.99 0.64
CA GLY A 289 -11.22 13.27 0.82
C GLY A 289 -12.59 13.12 1.46
N GLU A 290 -13.33 14.23 1.57
CA GLU A 290 -14.61 14.25 2.26
C GLU A 290 -15.75 13.69 1.40
N LEU A 291 -16.50 12.73 1.94
CA LEU A 291 -17.70 12.20 1.30
C LEU A 291 -18.82 13.27 1.36
N SER A 292 -19.16 13.81 0.20
CA SER A 292 -20.18 14.86 0.04
C SER A 292 -21.28 14.41 -0.93
N ILE A 293 -22.42 15.11 -0.93
CA ILE A 293 -23.47 14.91 -1.92
C ILE A 293 -23.29 15.99 -3.00
N GLN A 294 -23.14 15.58 -4.25
CA GLN A 294 -23.00 16.44 -5.42
C GLN A 294 -23.97 15.95 -6.49
N ASP A 295 -24.78 16.84 -7.07
CA ASP A 295 -25.76 16.52 -8.12
C ASP A 295 -26.64 15.29 -7.82
N ASP A 296 -27.17 15.23 -6.60
CA ASP A 296 -27.99 14.13 -6.06
C ASP A 296 -27.30 12.75 -5.93
N ASP A 297 -25.99 12.66 -6.14
CA ASP A 297 -25.17 11.47 -5.89
C ASP A 297 -24.08 11.73 -4.84
N TYR A 298 -23.50 10.66 -4.29
CA TYR A 298 -22.35 10.79 -3.40
C TYR A 298 -21.07 10.91 -4.22
N ALA A 299 -20.20 11.84 -3.84
CA ALA A 299 -18.88 12.04 -4.42
C ALA A 299 -17.81 12.12 -3.34
N VAL A 300 -16.61 11.64 -3.66
CA VAL A 300 -15.41 11.74 -2.83
C VAL A 300 -14.35 12.50 -3.64
N PRO A 301 -14.42 13.83 -3.72
CA PRO A 301 -13.40 14.61 -4.41
C PRO A 301 -12.03 14.40 -3.74
N PRO A 302 -10.94 14.30 -4.51
CA PRO A 302 -9.59 14.27 -3.95
C PRO A 302 -9.35 15.51 -3.08
N SER A 303 -8.80 15.31 -1.88
CA SER A 303 -8.44 16.40 -0.97
C SER A 303 -6.94 16.42 -0.71
N SER A 304 -6.31 17.59 -0.81
CA SER A 304 -4.92 17.78 -0.37
C SER A 304 -4.75 17.67 1.15
N THR A 305 -5.84 17.65 1.91
CA THR A 305 -5.84 17.54 3.38
C THR A 305 -6.20 16.14 3.89
N ALA A 306 -6.49 15.19 2.99
CA ALA A 306 -6.64 13.79 3.39
C ALA A 306 -5.31 13.26 3.94
N LEU A 307 -5.34 12.50 5.03
CA LEU A 307 -4.11 12.04 5.72
C LEU A 307 -3.15 11.31 4.77
N ARG A 308 -3.66 10.45 3.89
CA ARG A 308 -2.86 9.80 2.85
C ARG A 308 -2.10 10.81 2.00
N ASN A 309 -2.76 11.88 1.57
CA ASN A 309 -2.19 12.89 0.68
C ASN A 309 -1.27 13.89 1.41
N LEU A 310 -1.44 14.07 2.73
CA LEU A 310 -0.49 14.80 3.57
C LEU A 310 0.83 14.05 3.75
N LEU A 311 0.78 12.71 3.76
CA LEU A 311 1.96 11.87 3.97
C LEU A 311 2.62 11.52 2.64
N ILE A 312 1.83 11.10 1.66
CA ILE A 312 2.24 10.55 0.36
C ILE A 312 1.83 11.55 -0.72
N HIS A 313 2.82 12.24 -1.27
CA HIS A 313 2.64 13.15 -2.39
C HIS A 313 2.92 12.39 -3.68
N GLY A 314 2.09 12.58 -4.70
CA GLY A 314 2.33 12.02 -6.03
C GLY A 314 2.28 10.49 -6.12
N MET A 315 3.23 9.92 -6.87
CA MET A 315 3.23 8.50 -7.24
C MET A 315 3.87 7.62 -6.16
N LEU A 316 3.15 6.57 -5.76
CA LEU A 316 3.59 5.61 -4.75
C LEU A 316 4.86 4.81 -5.14
N ASP A 317 5.98 5.15 -4.50
CA ASP A 317 7.21 4.35 -4.55
C ASP A 317 7.15 3.21 -3.52
N PRO A 318 7.58 1.98 -3.85
CA PRO A 318 7.69 0.89 -2.87
C PRO A 318 8.47 1.21 -1.58
N GLN A 319 9.35 2.22 -1.57
CA GLN A 319 10.14 2.71 -0.43
C GLN A 319 9.34 3.61 0.53
N GLU A 320 8.19 4.11 0.10
CA GLU A 320 7.28 4.95 0.91
C GLU A 320 6.36 4.14 1.82
N TRP A 321 6.52 2.82 1.85
CA TRP A 321 5.78 1.95 2.75
C TRP A 321 5.78 2.41 4.23
N PRO A 322 6.81 3.08 4.80
CA PRO A 322 6.73 3.56 6.19
C PRO A 322 5.64 4.61 6.41
N LYS A 323 5.23 5.37 5.38
CA LYS A 323 4.10 6.31 5.44
C LYS A 323 2.78 5.57 5.71
N PHE A 324 2.59 4.41 5.08
CA PHE A 324 1.45 3.54 5.41
C PHE A 324 1.61 2.85 6.77
N ARG A 325 2.83 2.48 7.17
CA ARG A 325 3.08 1.93 8.51
C ARG A 325 2.62 2.91 9.60
N PHE A 326 2.87 4.21 9.43
CA PHE A 326 2.39 5.21 10.37
C PHE A 326 0.87 5.10 10.61
N MET A 327 0.07 5.08 9.54
CA MET A 327 -1.39 4.93 9.66
C MET A 327 -1.78 3.59 10.34
N LEU A 328 -1.11 2.49 9.99
CA LEU A 328 -1.39 1.18 10.58
C LEU A 328 -1.01 1.08 12.07
N VAL A 329 0.05 1.77 12.49
CA VAL A 329 0.48 1.87 13.90
C VAL A 329 -0.47 2.75 14.71
N GLU A 330 -1.05 3.79 14.12
CA GLU A 330 -2.10 4.60 14.77
C GLU A 330 -3.38 3.79 15.02
N LEU A 331 -3.73 2.84 14.12
CA LEU A 331 -4.90 1.99 14.26
C LEU A 331 -4.75 0.91 15.35
N TRP A 332 -3.53 0.41 15.58
CA TRP A 332 -3.32 -0.75 16.44
C TRP A 332 -3.10 -0.37 17.90
N GLN A 333 -4.07 -0.69 18.75
CA GLN A 333 -3.93 -0.66 20.21
C GLN A 333 -3.79 -2.09 20.73
N SER A 334 -2.73 -2.36 21.49
CA SER A 334 -2.44 -3.72 21.97
C SER A 334 -2.92 -3.90 23.41
N ALA A 335 -3.52 -5.04 23.72
CA ALA A 335 -3.82 -5.42 25.11
C ALA A 335 -2.56 -5.89 25.86
N ASP A 336 -1.55 -6.36 25.12
CA ASP A 336 -0.24 -6.71 25.65
C ASP A 336 0.58 -5.45 25.95
N ALA A 337 0.92 -5.24 27.23
CA ALA A 337 1.55 -4.00 27.70
C ALA A 337 2.93 -3.72 27.07
N PRO A 338 3.87 -4.69 26.94
CA PRO A 338 5.12 -4.44 26.22
C PRO A 338 4.91 -4.04 24.75
N ALA A 339 3.98 -4.70 24.05
CA ALA A 339 3.62 -4.35 22.68
C ALA A 339 3.02 -2.94 22.59
N GLU A 340 2.14 -2.57 23.53
CA GLU A 340 1.54 -1.23 23.57
C GLU A 340 2.58 -0.14 23.89
N GLU A 341 3.56 -0.41 24.75
CA GLU A 341 4.66 0.52 25.03
C GLU A 341 5.50 0.77 23.75
N ALA A 342 5.87 -0.30 23.04
CA ALA A 342 6.59 -0.19 21.77
C ALA A 342 5.76 0.54 20.69
N LEU A 343 4.47 0.24 20.57
CA LEU A 343 3.55 0.95 19.66
C LEU A 343 3.41 2.43 20.04
N ALA A 344 3.31 2.77 21.32
CA ALA A 344 3.23 4.15 21.78
C ALA A 344 4.51 4.95 21.45
N GLN A 345 5.68 4.32 21.61
CA GLN A 345 6.95 4.91 21.21
C GLN A 345 7.02 5.11 19.69
N ALA A 346 6.58 4.11 18.91
CA ALA A 346 6.52 4.21 17.46
C ALA A 346 5.56 5.31 16.99
N ARG A 347 4.35 5.40 17.56
CA ARG A 347 3.38 6.48 17.30
C ARG A 347 4.00 7.85 17.53
N LYS A 348 4.65 8.05 18.68
CA LYS A 348 5.31 9.33 18.99
C LYS A 348 6.34 9.71 17.92
N GLY A 349 7.25 8.79 17.60
CA GLY A 349 8.28 9.05 16.60
C GLY A 349 7.70 9.32 15.21
N TYR A 350 6.68 8.58 14.80
CA TYR A 350 6.03 8.81 13.51
C TYR A 350 5.27 10.12 13.43
N ARG A 351 4.58 10.53 14.50
CA ARG A 351 3.89 11.83 14.56
C ARG A 351 4.86 12.99 14.41
N GLU A 352 5.99 12.93 15.12
CA GLU A 352 7.06 13.93 15.02
C GLU A 352 7.64 13.98 13.61
N ALA A 353 7.96 12.83 13.02
CA ALA A 353 8.47 12.75 11.66
C ALA A 353 7.46 13.26 10.62
N ALA A 354 6.19 12.88 10.74
CA ALA A 354 5.10 13.32 9.87
C ALA A 354 4.88 14.82 9.93
N PHE A 355 4.84 15.37 11.15
CA PHE A 355 4.67 16.81 11.34
C PHE A 355 5.85 17.60 10.75
N THR A 356 7.08 17.20 11.06
CA THR A 356 8.30 17.81 10.51
C THR A 356 8.34 17.77 8.99
N ALA A 357 8.05 16.60 8.39
CA ALA A 357 8.03 16.44 6.94
C ALA A 357 6.98 17.34 6.27
N LEU A 358 5.77 17.41 6.85
CA LEU A 358 4.69 18.24 6.32
C LEU A 358 5.01 19.74 6.40
N VAL A 359 5.58 20.20 7.52
CA VAL A 359 6.03 21.60 7.67
C VAL A 359 7.12 21.92 6.64
N SER A 360 8.13 21.06 6.51
CA SER A 360 9.20 21.26 5.54
C SER A 360 8.65 21.36 4.10
N HIS A 361 7.74 20.46 3.72
CA HIS A 361 7.11 20.50 2.40
C HIS A 361 6.31 21.79 2.16
N ARG A 362 5.53 22.27 3.13
CA ARG A 362 4.78 23.54 2.98
C ARG A 362 5.69 24.76 2.95
N VAL A 363 6.79 24.75 3.70
CA VAL A 363 7.80 25.81 3.61
C VAL A 363 8.42 25.85 2.22
N LYS A 364 8.82 24.69 1.66
CA LYS A 364 9.35 24.56 0.30
C LYS A 364 8.39 25.11 -0.74
N ARG A 365 7.14 24.66 -0.71
CA ARG A 365 6.09 25.14 -1.62
C ARG A 365 5.86 26.65 -1.49
N ARG A 366 5.79 27.17 -0.26
CA ARG A 366 5.60 28.61 -0.03
C ARG A 366 6.79 29.43 -0.52
N ALA A 367 8.01 28.92 -0.35
CA ALA A 367 9.23 29.55 -0.82
C ALA A 367 9.25 29.62 -2.35
N HIS A 368 8.88 28.52 -3.01
CA HIS A 368 8.70 28.43 -4.46
C HIS A 368 7.65 29.44 -4.96
N ASP A 369 6.44 29.44 -4.39
CA ASP A 369 5.34 30.34 -4.79
C ASP A 369 5.70 31.83 -4.66
N LEU A 370 6.56 32.18 -3.70
CA LEU A 370 7.02 33.55 -3.45
C LEU A 370 8.32 33.91 -4.19
N GLY A 371 8.97 32.95 -4.85
CA GLY A 371 10.28 33.14 -5.48
C GLY A 371 11.37 33.53 -4.47
N VAL A 372 11.34 32.95 -3.26
CA VAL A 372 12.30 33.21 -2.18
C VAL A 372 12.95 31.92 -1.69
N SER A 373 14.02 32.02 -0.89
CA SER A 373 14.61 30.85 -0.23
C SER A 373 13.76 30.37 0.96
N GLU A 374 13.81 29.07 1.25
CA GLU A 374 13.18 28.46 2.44
C GLU A 374 13.59 29.18 3.73
N ALA A 375 14.88 29.53 3.86
CA ALA A 375 15.42 30.26 5.00
C ALA A 375 14.72 31.62 5.21
N LYS A 376 14.27 32.29 4.14
CA LYS A 376 13.54 33.55 4.24
C LYS A 376 12.10 33.34 4.74
N VAL A 377 11.46 32.24 4.36
CA VAL A 377 10.14 31.86 4.89
C VAL A 377 10.24 31.51 6.38
N MET A 378 11.25 30.72 6.76
CA MET A 378 11.48 30.34 8.17
C MET A 378 11.87 31.54 9.05
N ALA A 379 12.56 32.54 8.49
CA ALA A 379 12.90 33.77 9.21
C ALA A 379 11.71 34.70 9.45
N ASP A 380 10.64 34.59 8.65
CA ASP A 380 9.37 35.26 8.91
C ASP A 380 8.59 34.46 9.96
N THR A 381 8.77 34.82 11.23
CA THR A 381 8.18 34.10 12.37
C THR A 381 6.66 33.94 12.24
N LYS A 382 5.96 34.94 11.70
CA LYS A 382 4.51 34.85 11.54
C LYS A 382 4.14 33.86 10.45
N ALA A 383 4.74 34.01 9.26
CA ALA A 383 4.44 33.11 8.15
C ALA A 383 4.80 31.64 8.47
N TYR A 384 5.90 31.44 9.21
CA TYR A 384 6.33 30.11 9.63
C TYR A 384 5.39 29.50 10.69
N GLU A 385 4.96 30.26 11.70
CA GLU A 385 3.99 29.75 12.67
C GLU A 385 2.61 29.48 12.05
N ASP A 386 2.14 30.33 11.12
CA ASP A 386 0.90 30.09 10.37
C ASP A 386 0.96 28.74 9.61
N ILE A 387 2.13 28.40 9.02
CA ILE A 387 2.36 27.09 8.37
C ILE A 387 2.29 25.96 9.40
N ARG A 388 2.99 26.09 10.54
CA ARG A 388 3.03 25.07 11.59
C ARG A 388 1.64 24.78 12.17
N GLU A 389 0.87 25.82 12.50
CA GLU A 389 -0.48 25.69 13.03
C GLU A 389 -1.40 24.97 12.03
N SER A 390 -1.34 25.36 10.75
CA SER A 390 -2.12 24.71 9.71
C SER A 390 -1.73 23.24 9.51
N CYS A 391 -0.42 22.91 9.51
CA CYS A 391 0.05 21.52 9.45
C CYS A 391 -0.43 20.70 10.65
N ALA A 392 -0.38 21.28 11.85
CA ALA A 392 -0.80 20.61 13.07
C ALA A 392 -2.31 20.30 13.04
N LEU A 393 -3.12 21.26 12.57
CA LEU A 393 -4.55 21.07 12.42
C LEU A 393 -4.89 19.96 11.41
N ASP A 394 -4.30 20.01 10.22
CA ASP A 394 -4.59 19.03 9.16
C ASP A 394 -4.18 17.61 9.59
N LEU A 395 -3.01 17.47 10.22
CA LEU A 395 -2.55 16.18 10.73
C LEU A 395 -3.41 15.69 11.90
N ALA A 396 -3.80 16.56 12.84
CA ALA A 396 -4.68 16.20 13.95
C ALA A 396 -6.06 15.71 13.46
N VAL A 397 -6.66 16.39 12.48
CA VAL A 397 -7.95 15.98 11.88
C VAL A 397 -7.84 14.61 11.21
N GLY A 398 -6.74 14.35 10.50
CA GLY A 398 -6.47 13.04 9.91
C GLY A 398 -6.32 11.93 10.96
N LEU A 399 -5.57 12.23 12.04
CA LEU A 399 -5.33 11.32 13.16
C LEU A 399 -6.61 11.04 13.98
N GLU A 400 -7.47 12.02 14.18
CA GLU A 400 -8.78 11.84 14.82
C GLU A 400 -9.63 10.83 14.06
N CYS A 401 -9.59 10.85 12.72
CA CYS A 401 -10.31 9.89 11.90
C CYS A 401 -9.76 8.45 12.01
N LEU A 402 -8.53 8.28 12.50
CA LEU A 402 -7.95 6.99 12.87
C LEU A 402 -8.25 6.60 14.33
N GLY A 403 -8.99 7.42 15.08
CA GLY A 403 -9.29 7.21 16.50
C GLY A 403 -8.22 7.72 17.47
N SER A 404 -7.27 8.51 16.98
CA SER A 404 -6.19 9.08 17.81
C SER A 404 -6.69 10.29 18.62
N ALA A 405 -6.27 10.40 19.88
CA ALA A 405 -6.62 11.51 20.77
C ALA A 405 -5.63 12.69 20.71
N VAL A 406 -4.78 12.75 19.68
CA VAL A 406 -3.77 13.80 19.53
C VAL A 406 -4.42 15.11 19.11
N THR A 407 -4.08 16.20 19.78
CA THR A 407 -4.53 17.55 19.42
C THR A 407 -3.47 18.30 18.61
N ALA A 408 -3.87 19.38 17.94
CA ALA A 408 -2.96 20.26 17.23
C ALA A 408 -1.91 20.87 18.18
N GLU A 409 -2.31 21.26 19.40
CA GLU A 409 -1.39 21.76 20.43
C GLU A 409 -0.37 20.69 20.84
N GLY A 410 -0.82 19.43 20.91
CA GLY A 410 0.05 18.29 21.17
C GLY A 410 1.12 18.11 20.11
N LEU A 411 0.79 18.29 18.83
CA LEU A 411 1.74 18.23 17.70
C LEU A 411 2.71 19.43 17.70
N LEU A 412 2.21 20.64 17.95
CA LEU A 412 3.03 21.85 18.03
C LEU A 412 4.09 21.77 19.15
N ALA A 413 3.77 21.05 20.24
CA ALA A 413 4.67 20.83 21.36
C ALA A 413 5.78 19.79 21.09
N MET A 414 5.74 19.05 19.96
CA MET A 414 6.72 17.98 19.67
C MET A 414 8.11 18.47 19.24
N GLY A 415 8.37 19.78 19.23
CA GLY A 415 9.72 20.35 19.06
C GLY A 415 9.91 21.16 17.78
N GLU A 416 11.03 21.91 17.73
CA GLU A 416 11.40 22.74 16.59
C GLU A 416 11.74 21.88 15.36
N VAL A 417 11.16 22.23 14.22
CA VAL A 417 11.52 21.63 12.94
C VAL A 417 12.92 22.09 12.56
N VAL A 418 13.90 21.20 12.73
CA VAL A 418 15.20 21.35 12.06
C VAL A 418 14.96 21.08 10.57
N PRO A 419 15.46 21.91 9.65
CA PRO A 419 15.32 21.65 8.22
C PRO A 419 15.76 20.22 7.93
N ALA A 420 14.87 19.42 7.33
CA ALA A 420 15.24 18.09 6.87
C ALA A 420 16.40 18.24 5.87
N ASP A 421 17.37 17.33 5.92
CA ASP A 421 18.38 17.21 4.87
C ASP A 421 17.63 17.17 3.52
N PRO A 422 18.08 17.94 2.51
CA PRO A 422 17.41 17.96 1.22
C PRO A 422 17.48 16.56 0.62
N ASP A 423 16.35 15.85 0.62
CA ASP A 423 16.21 14.64 -0.17
C ASP A 423 16.26 15.06 -1.66
N GLU A 424 17.10 14.39 -2.46
CA GLU A 424 17.37 14.68 -3.88
C GLU A 424 16.13 14.65 -4.81
N GLU A 425 14.93 14.38 -4.30
CA GLU A 425 13.68 14.32 -5.06
C GLU A 425 12.79 15.58 -4.96
N ASP A 426 13.05 16.51 -4.02
CA ASP A 426 12.23 17.72 -3.88
C ASP A 426 12.33 18.67 -5.09
N GLU A 427 13.40 18.57 -5.89
CA GLU A 427 13.54 19.33 -7.15
C GLU A 427 12.73 18.71 -8.31
N ALA A 428 12.55 17.39 -8.34
CA ALA A 428 11.83 16.70 -9.42
C ALA A 428 10.29 16.79 -9.30
N GLU A 429 9.76 16.95 -8.09
CA GLU A 429 8.32 17.05 -7.84
C GLU A 429 7.74 18.44 -8.16
N LEU A 430 8.55 19.51 -8.05
CA LEU A 430 8.14 20.86 -8.43
C LEU A 430 8.11 21.07 -9.95
N GLU A 431 9.00 20.40 -10.70
CA GLU A 431 9.00 20.44 -12.17
C GLU A 431 7.82 19.66 -12.78
N GLY A 432 7.35 18.59 -12.13
CA GLY A 432 6.22 17.78 -12.62
C GLY A 432 4.84 18.43 -12.50
N ALA A 433 4.69 19.51 -11.73
CA ALA A 433 3.44 20.24 -11.59
C ALA A 433 3.17 21.23 -12.75
N GLU A 434 4.12 21.40 -13.67
CA GLU A 434 3.97 22.23 -14.87
C GLU A 434 3.52 21.45 -16.13
N GLU A 435 3.39 20.11 -16.07
CA GLU A 435 3.03 19.26 -17.22
C GLU A 435 1.63 18.61 -17.19
N ASP A 436 0.73 19.00 -16.27
CA ASP A 436 -0.69 18.59 -16.28
C ASP A 436 -1.66 19.73 -16.67
#